data_AF-A0A7W0YRY1-F1
#
_entry.id   AF-A0A7W0YRY1-F1
#
_cell.length_a   1.000
_cell.length_b   1.000
_cell.length_c   1.000
_cell.angle_alpha   90.00
_cell.angle_beta   90.00
_cell.angle_gamma   90.00
#
_symmetry.space_group_name_H-M   'P 1'
#
loop_
_entity.id
_entity.type
_entity.pdbx_description
1 polymer ?
#
loop_
_entity_poly.entity_id
_entity_poly.type
_entity_poly.pdbx_seq_one_letter_code
_entity_poly.pdbx_strand_id
1 'polypeptide(L)'
;MRASPEGRFIAFAGTNASGDSIGIGVLSLADGRFTQLWTTFAEYADLFWLQDASLLIRIFDTMETSTFYRTRIGGRVQRIGSPARPVATFLVSEDMNRVLVVTSDYRGDAWIGNVAR
;
A
#
# COMPACT_ATOMS: atom_id res chain seq x y z
N MET A 1 -3.96 -7.53 6.56
CA MET A 1 -2.76 -8.25 7.05
C MET A 1 -2.12 -9.05 5.92
N ARG A 2 -0.77 -9.15 5.91
CA ARG A 2 0.01 -9.91 4.92
C ARG A 2 1.25 -10.54 5.57
N ALA A 3 1.53 -11.80 5.27
CA ALA A 3 2.77 -12.47 5.70
C ALA A 3 3.95 -12.06 4.81
N SER A 4 5.13 -11.93 5.40
CA SER A 4 6.37 -11.66 4.66
C SER A 4 6.78 -12.86 3.81
N PRO A 5 7.58 -12.67 2.74
CA PRO A 5 7.93 -13.75 1.81
C PRO A 5 8.60 -14.94 2.50
N GLU A 6 9.40 -14.66 3.53
CA GLU A 6 10.09 -15.66 4.33
C GLU A 6 9.26 -16.21 5.51
N GLY A 7 8.00 -15.78 5.66
CA GLY A 7 7.09 -16.29 6.68
C GLY A 7 7.43 -15.93 8.12
N ARG A 8 8.24 -14.88 8.35
CA ARG A 8 8.68 -14.47 9.70
C ARG A 8 7.88 -13.32 10.29
N PHE A 9 7.25 -12.51 9.46
CA PHE A 9 6.54 -11.32 9.90
C PHE A 9 5.14 -11.25 9.31
N ILE A 10 4.20 -10.67 10.06
CA ILE A 10 2.90 -10.26 9.54
C ILE A 10 2.84 -8.74 9.59
N ALA A 11 2.65 -8.10 8.44
CA ALA A 11 2.37 -6.68 8.33
C ALA A 11 0.87 -6.41 8.44
N PHE A 12 0.50 -5.35 9.16
CA PHE A 12 -0.88 -4.90 9.28
C PHE A 12 -0.97 -3.39 9.46
N ALA A 13 -2.12 -2.87 9.07
CA ALA A 13 -2.52 -1.49 9.26
C ALA A 13 -3.76 -1.48 10.15
N GLY A 14 -3.86 -0.49 11.04
CA GLY A 14 -5.02 -0.26 11.89
C GLY A 14 -5.29 1.22 12.04
N THR A 15 -6.55 1.58 12.27
CA THR A 15 -6.95 2.96 12.55
C THR A 15 -6.79 3.25 14.04
N ASN A 16 -6.57 4.50 14.41
CA ASN A 16 -6.79 4.94 15.78
C ASN A 16 -8.30 5.00 16.11
N ALA A 17 -8.62 5.39 17.35
CA ALA A 17 -10.00 5.43 17.83
C ALA A 17 -10.87 6.48 17.13
N SER A 18 -10.29 7.61 16.71
CA SER A 18 -11.00 8.65 15.93
C SER A 18 -11.15 8.29 14.45
N GLY A 19 -10.36 7.34 13.95
CA GLY A 19 -10.36 6.94 12.54
C GLY A 19 -9.58 7.88 11.62
N ASP A 20 -8.92 8.91 12.14
CA ASP A 20 -8.21 9.91 11.32
C ASP A 20 -6.78 9.52 10.95
N SER A 21 -6.23 8.52 11.64
CA SER A 21 -4.83 8.12 11.51
C SER A 21 -4.71 6.62 11.33
N ILE A 22 -3.84 6.23 10.40
CA ILE A 22 -3.45 4.84 10.19
C ILE A 22 -2.09 4.60 10.84
N GLY A 23 -2.04 3.60 11.71
CA GLY A 23 -0.81 2.99 12.20
C GLY A 23 -0.44 1.77 11.35
N ILE A 24 0.81 1.67 10.95
CA ILE A 24 1.38 0.53 10.23
C ILE A 24 2.44 -0.12 11.10
N GLY A 25 2.33 -1.43 11.27
CA GLY A 25 3.29 -2.19 12.04
C GLY A 25 3.45 -3.61 11.56
N VAL A 26 4.40 -4.29 12.20
CA VAL A 26 4.73 -5.68 11.93
C VAL A 26 4.74 -6.47 13.23
N LEU A 27 4.21 -7.69 13.18
CA LEU A 27 4.33 -8.69 14.22
C LEU A 27 5.39 -9.71 13.80
N SER A 28 6.40 -9.91 14.62
CA SER A 28 7.33 -11.03 14.50
C SER A 28 6.64 -12.32 14.96
N LEU A 29 6.69 -13.35 14.12
CA LEU A 29 6.12 -14.66 14.44
C LEU A 29 7.05 -15.52 15.29
N ALA A 30 8.34 -15.17 15.38
CA ALA A 30 9.30 -15.93 16.17
C ALA A 30 9.13 -15.69 17.68
N ASP A 31 8.83 -14.45 18.07
CA ASP A 31 8.80 -14.00 19.47
C ASP A 31 7.51 -13.25 19.84
N GLY A 32 6.57 -13.09 18.90
CA GLY A 32 5.33 -12.34 19.12
C GLY A 32 5.53 -10.84 19.27
N ARG A 33 6.72 -10.31 18.98
CA ARG A 33 7.02 -8.89 19.18
C ARG A 33 6.37 -8.03 18.12
N PHE A 34 5.60 -7.03 18.55
CA PHE A 34 5.09 -5.98 17.69
C PHE A 34 6.11 -4.84 17.53
N THR A 35 6.21 -4.31 16.31
CA THR A 35 7.00 -3.11 15.98
C THR A 35 6.15 -2.15 15.16
N GLN A 36 5.89 -0.96 15.70
CA GLN A 36 5.31 0.16 14.94
C GLN A 36 6.35 0.65 13.93
N LEU A 37 5.99 0.68 12.65
CA LEU A 37 6.86 1.20 11.60
C LEU A 37 6.58 2.67 11.29
N TRP A 38 5.29 3.03 11.27
CA TRP A 38 4.89 4.37 10.85
C TRP A 38 3.46 4.70 11.29
N THR A 39 3.16 5.97 11.45
CA THR A 39 1.81 6.50 11.67
C THR A 39 1.62 7.73 10.82
N THR A 40 0.46 7.85 10.17
CA THR A 40 0.15 9.01 9.32
C THR A 40 -1.37 9.23 9.25
N PHE A 41 -1.77 10.46 8.89
CA PHE A 41 -3.16 10.77 8.59
C PHE A 41 -3.53 10.14 7.25
N ALA A 42 -4.61 9.37 7.23
CA ALA A 42 -5.08 8.67 6.04
C ALA A 42 -6.46 8.04 6.29
N GLU A 43 -7.20 7.83 5.21
CA GLU A 43 -8.48 7.10 5.23
C GLU A 43 -8.24 5.58 5.38
N TYR A 44 -7.24 5.07 4.66
CA TYR A 44 -6.93 3.65 4.64
C TYR A 44 -5.47 3.39 4.19
N ALA A 45 -4.99 2.16 4.39
CA ALA A 45 -3.72 1.71 3.83
C ALA A 45 -3.79 0.27 3.31
N ASP A 46 -3.29 0.07 2.08
CA ASP A 46 -2.93 -1.27 1.60
C ASP A 46 -1.46 -1.55 1.87
N LEU A 47 -1.16 -2.81 2.19
CA LEU A 47 0.19 -3.30 2.48
C LEU A 47 0.54 -4.47 1.57
N PHE A 48 1.75 -4.43 1.00
CA PHE A 48 2.28 -5.48 0.14
C PHE A 48 3.74 -5.74 0.50
N TRP A 49 4.07 -6.97 0.82
CA TRP A 49 5.48 -7.36 0.88
C TRP A 49 6.04 -7.47 -0.54
N LEU A 50 7.32 -7.13 -0.67
CA LEU A 50 8.12 -7.32 -1.87
C LEU A 50 9.16 -8.42 -1.62
N GLN A 51 9.69 -9.02 -2.70
CA GLN A 51 10.68 -10.11 -2.63
C GLN A 51 11.91 -9.78 -1.77
N ASP A 52 12.31 -8.51 -1.71
CA ASP A 52 13.46 -8.07 -0.94
C ASP A 52 13.17 -7.81 0.54
N ALA A 53 12.07 -8.38 1.04
CA ALA A 53 11.54 -8.21 2.40
C ALA A 53 11.29 -6.74 2.78
N SER A 54 11.06 -5.87 1.80
CA SER A 54 10.55 -4.53 2.05
C SER A 54 9.03 -4.50 1.93
N LEU A 55 8.42 -3.53 2.61
CA LEU A 55 6.99 -3.31 2.60
C LEU A 55 6.68 -2.13 1.67
N LEU A 56 5.92 -2.39 0.61
CA LEU A 56 5.23 -1.38 -0.17
C LEU A 56 3.92 -1.04 0.54
N ILE A 57 3.71 0.25 0.75
CA ILE A 57 2.57 0.81 1.44
C ILE A 57 1.86 1.74 0.47
N ARG A 58 0.56 1.54 0.27
CA ARG A 58 -0.30 2.51 -0.43
C ARG A 58 -1.16 3.19 0.62
N ILE A 59 -0.92 4.47 0.83
CA ILE A 59 -1.74 5.32 1.70
C ILE A 59 -2.82 5.97 0.84
N PHE A 60 -4.06 5.93 1.31
CA PHE A 60 -5.17 6.67 0.72
C PHE A 60 -5.26 8.02 1.43
N ASP A 61 -4.65 9.04 0.81
CA ASP A 61 -4.63 10.41 1.34
C ASP A 61 -6.05 11.01 1.32
N THR A 62 -6.87 10.57 0.35
CA THR A 62 -8.32 10.80 0.26
C THR A 62 -8.98 9.56 -0.35
N MET A 63 -10.31 9.57 -0.54
CA MET A 63 -11.02 8.49 -1.24
C MET A 63 -10.56 8.27 -2.70
N GLU A 64 -10.00 9.30 -3.35
CA GLU A 64 -9.63 9.24 -4.77
C GLU A 64 -8.13 9.28 -5.02
N THR A 65 -7.36 9.76 -4.04
CA THR A 65 -5.91 9.95 -4.16
C THR A 65 -5.16 8.99 -3.26
N SER A 66 -4.07 8.42 -3.79
CA SER A 66 -3.20 7.57 -2.99
C SER A 66 -1.74 7.84 -3.29
N THR A 67 -0.91 7.64 -2.27
CA THR A 67 0.54 7.80 -2.34
C THR A 67 1.21 6.50 -1.93
N PHE A 68 2.24 6.13 -2.69
CA PHE A 68 3.04 4.93 -2.43
C PHE A 68 4.29 5.27 -1.63
N TYR A 69 4.57 4.42 -0.66
CA TYR A 69 5.73 4.47 0.21
C TYR A 69 6.39 3.11 0.30
N ARG A 70 7.67 3.09 0.65
CA ARG A 70 8.43 1.88 0.90
C ARG A 70 9.15 1.98 2.22
N THR A 71 9.23 0.88 2.95
CA THR A 71 10.06 0.79 4.15
C THR A 71 10.60 -0.63 4.35
N ARG A 72 11.62 -0.77 5.20
CA ARG A 72 12.04 -2.04 5.78
C ARG A 72 11.82 -1.99 7.28
N ILE A 73 11.76 -3.15 7.94
CA ILE A 73 11.69 -3.20 9.40
C ILE A 73 12.93 -2.51 9.99
N GLY A 74 12.71 -1.52 10.87
CA GLY A 74 13.79 -0.67 11.43
C GLY A 74 14.36 0.37 10.46
N GLY A 75 13.87 0.43 9.22
CA GLY A 75 14.27 1.40 8.21
C GLY A 75 13.40 2.65 8.20
N ARG A 76 13.87 3.68 7.48
CA ARG A 76 13.10 4.90 7.26
C ARG A 76 12.04 4.66 6.19
N VAL A 77 10.85 5.21 6.39
CA VAL A 77 9.81 5.26 5.36
C VAL A 77 10.21 6.24 4.26
N GLN A 78 10.17 5.78 3.02
CA GLN A 78 10.51 6.56 1.82
C GLN A 78 9.27 6.70 0.94
N ARG A 79 8.95 7.92 0.53
CA ARG A 79 7.90 8.17 -0.47
C ARG A 79 8.41 7.78 -1.84
N ILE A 80 7.66 6.95 -2.57
CA ILE A 80 7.93 6.59 -3.97
C ILE A 80 7.28 7.62 -4.89
N GLY A 81 6.03 7.97 -4.63
CA GLY A 81 5.28 8.92 -5.44
C GLY A 81 3.78 8.69 -5.38
N SER A 82 3.04 9.55 -6.07
CA SER A 82 1.58 9.46 -6.21
C SER A 82 1.24 9.32 -7.69
N PRO A 83 0.30 8.43 -8.07
CA PRO A 83 -0.22 8.39 -9.43
C PRO A 83 -0.89 9.72 -9.79
N ALA A 84 -0.75 10.15 -11.04
CA ALA A 84 -1.39 11.37 -11.54
C ALA A 84 -2.91 11.22 -11.73
N ARG A 85 -3.43 9.99 -11.66
CA ARG A 85 -4.85 9.66 -11.86
C ARG A 85 -5.34 8.77 -10.71
N PRO A 86 -6.64 8.83 -10.36
CA PRO A 86 -7.20 7.94 -9.36
C PRO A 86 -6.96 6.47 -9.73
N VAL A 87 -6.54 5.66 -8.75
CA VAL A 87 -6.26 4.23 -8.95
C VAL A 87 -7.45 3.41 -8.49
N ALA A 88 -8.18 2.86 -9.45
CA ALA A 88 -9.34 2.01 -9.25
C ALA A 88 -8.96 0.60 -8.79
N THR A 89 -7.82 0.07 -9.24
CA THR A 89 -7.34 -1.25 -8.81
C THR A 89 -5.83 -1.27 -8.76
N PHE A 90 -5.29 -1.85 -7.69
CA PHE A 90 -3.87 -2.08 -7.51
C PHE A 90 -3.66 -3.53 -7.06
N LEU A 91 -2.92 -4.30 -7.86
CA LEU A 91 -2.60 -5.69 -7.55
C LEU A 91 -1.11 -5.92 -7.69
N VAL A 92 -0.56 -6.72 -6.79
CA VAL A 92 0.81 -7.22 -6.84
C VAL A 92 0.73 -8.70 -7.21
N SER A 93 1.58 -9.15 -8.13
CA SER A 93 1.65 -10.57 -8.49
C SER A 93 2.07 -11.44 -7.30
N GLU A 94 1.73 -12.72 -7.34
CA GLU A 94 2.07 -13.67 -6.25
C GLU A 94 3.59 -13.81 -6.07
N ASP A 95 4.34 -13.76 -7.17
CA ASP A 95 5.81 -13.72 -7.17
C ASP A 95 6.36 -12.32 -6.79
N MET A 96 5.50 -11.34 -6.52
CA MET A 96 5.81 -9.98 -6.13
C MET A 96 6.75 -9.20 -7.07
N ASN A 97 6.90 -9.66 -8.33
CA ASN A 97 7.76 -9.03 -9.34
C ASN A 97 7.01 -8.08 -10.28
N ARG A 98 5.67 -8.10 -10.26
CA ARG A 98 4.84 -7.31 -11.16
C ARG A 98 3.73 -6.61 -10.39
N VAL A 99 3.36 -5.45 -10.90
CA VAL A 99 2.24 -4.66 -10.37
C VAL A 99 1.30 -4.35 -11.52
N LEU A 100 0.01 -4.60 -11.30
CA LEU A 100 -1.06 -4.08 -12.15
C LEU A 100 -1.65 -2.84 -11.47
N VAL A 101 -1.63 -1.72 -12.20
CA VAL A 101 -2.29 -0.49 -11.81
C VAL A 101 -3.37 -0.19 -12.84
N VAL A 102 -4.63 -0.19 -12.41
CA VAL A 102 -5.76 0.28 -13.21
C VAL A 102 -6.17 1.64 -12.68
N THR A 103 -6.09 2.66 -13.52
CA THR A 103 -6.54 4.01 -13.21
C THR A 103 -7.94 4.24 -13.76
N SER A 104 -8.78 4.97 -13.04
CA SER A 104 -9.99 5.53 -13.61
C SER A 104 -9.70 6.88 -14.26
N ASP A 105 -10.39 7.12 -15.37
CA ASP A 105 -10.44 8.42 -16.03
C ASP A 105 -11.91 8.82 -16.06
N TYR A 106 -12.34 9.67 -15.12
CA TYR A 106 -13.69 10.19 -15.14
C TYR A 106 -13.77 11.27 -16.22
N ARG A 107 -14.28 10.89 -17.39
CA ARG A 107 -14.63 11.82 -18.45
C ARG A 107 -16.13 12.00 -18.38
N GLY A 108 -16.57 13.08 -17.73
CA GLY A 108 -17.98 13.39 -17.46
C GLY A 108 -18.87 13.64 -18.67
N ASP A 109 -18.40 13.38 -19.89
CA ASP A 109 -19.12 13.51 -21.15
C ASP A 109 -18.91 12.23 -21.99
N ALA A 110 -19.78 11.90 -22.93
CA ALA A 110 -19.64 10.67 -23.73
C ALA A 110 -18.40 10.74 -24.66
N TRP A 111 -17.50 9.75 -24.58
CA TRP A 111 -16.34 9.61 -25.48
C TRP A 111 -16.27 8.21 -26.09
N ILE A 112 -15.97 8.14 -27.39
CA ILE A 112 -15.53 6.91 -28.08
C ILE A 112 -14.00 6.95 -28.18
N GLY A 113 -13.35 5.89 -27.69
CA GLY A 113 -11.90 5.69 -27.82
C GLY A 113 -11.61 4.37 -28.50
N ASN A 114 -10.79 4.39 -29.56
CA ASN A 114 -10.28 3.18 -30.21
C ASN A 114 -9.04 2.67 -29.46
N VAL A 115 -9.01 1.37 -29.15
CA VAL A 115 -7.85 0.70 -28.57
C VAL A 115 -6.92 0.25 -29.70
N ALA A 116 -5.67 0.73 -29.71
CA ALA A 116 -4.62 0.19 -30.56
C ALA A 116 -3.84 -0.90 -29.80
N ARG A 117 -3.52 -2.00 -30.50
CA ARG A 117 -2.72 -3.12 -30.00
C ARG A 117 -1.23 -2.85 -30.09
#